data_AF-A0A377X5C5-F1
#
_entry.id   AF-A0A377X5C5-F1
#
_cell.length_a   1.000
_cell.length_b   1.000
_cell.length_c   1.000
_cell.angle_alpha   90.00
_cell.angle_beta   90.00
_cell.angle_gamma   90.00
#
_symmetry.space_group_name_H-M   'P 1'
#
loop_
_entity.id
_entity.type
_entity.pdbx_description
1 polymer ?
#
loop_
_entity_poly.entity_id
_entity_poly.type
_entity_poly.pdbx_seq_one_letter_code
_entity_poly.pdbx_strand_id
1 'polypeptide(L)'
;MGTYTIAPRHLRFAIKLACAVVLALFVGFHFQLETPRWAVLTAAIVAAGPAFAAGGEPYSGAIRYRGMLRIAGTFIGCIAALVIIILMIRAPLLMMLVCCLWAGFCTWVSSLVKVENSYAWGLAGYTALIIIITIHTNPMLAPQLAVERCSEIVIGIVSAIVADLLFSPRSIKKEIDL
;
A
#
# COMPACT_ATOMS: atom_id res chain seq x y z
N MET A 1 8.34 1.11 -41.19
CA MET A 1 7.76 0.46 -40.00
C MET A 1 8.87 0.32 -38.97
N GLY A 2 8.90 1.19 -37.96
CA GLY A 2 9.92 1.14 -36.89
C GLY A 2 9.67 -0.08 -36.01
N THR A 3 10.64 -0.98 -35.93
CA THR A 3 10.60 -2.11 -35.01
C THR A 3 10.79 -1.57 -33.59
N TYR A 4 9.71 -1.49 -32.81
CA TYR A 4 9.78 -1.22 -31.38
C TYR A 4 10.52 -2.38 -30.70
N THR A 5 11.85 -2.27 -30.59
CA THR A 5 12.67 -3.23 -29.84
C THR A 5 12.44 -2.97 -28.37
N ILE A 6 11.68 -3.87 -27.72
CA ILE A 6 11.47 -3.83 -26.27
C ILE A 6 12.82 -4.13 -25.60
N ALA A 7 13.37 -3.15 -24.88
CA ALA A 7 14.62 -3.36 -24.16
C ALA A 7 14.46 -4.50 -23.12
N PRO A 8 15.44 -5.42 -22.99
CA PRO A 8 15.33 -6.59 -22.12
C PRO A 8 15.11 -6.24 -20.64
N ARG A 9 15.45 -5.02 -20.22
CA ARG A 9 15.17 -4.48 -18.89
C ARG A 9 13.67 -4.39 -18.58
N HIS A 10 12.85 -3.99 -19.55
CA HIS A 10 11.40 -3.87 -19.37
C HIS A 10 10.73 -5.25 -19.25
N LEU A 11 11.24 -6.25 -20.00
CA LEU A 11 10.72 -7.63 -19.92
C LEU A 11 11.02 -8.26 -18.56
N ARG A 12 12.24 -8.05 -18.02
CA ARG A 12 12.62 -8.51 -16.67
C ARG A 12 11.74 -7.88 -15.60
N PHE A 13 11.47 -6.58 -15.72
CA PHE A 13 10.57 -5.89 -14.81
C PHE A 13 9.13 -6.45 -14.88
N ALA A 14 8.59 -6.69 -16.07
CA ALA A 14 7.27 -7.26 -16.25
C ALA A 14 7.12 -8.65 -15.61
N ILE A 15 8.13 -9.53 -15.80
CA ILE A 15 8.15 -10.86 -15.17
C ILE A 15 8.23 -10.76 -13.64
N LYS A 16 9.06 -9.85 -13.13
CA LYS A 16 9.19 -9.60 -11.69
C LYS A 16 7.89 -9.10 -11.07
N LEU A 17 7.22 -8.15 -11.72
CA LEU A 17 5.92 -7.64 -11.29
C LEU A 17 4.86 -8.74 -11.32
N ALA A 18 4.82 -9.55 -12.38
CA ALA A 18 3.90 -10.68 -12.51
C ALA A 18 4.12 -11.70 -11.38
N CYS A 19 5.38 -12.07 -11.09
CA CYS A 19 5.69 -12.95 -9.97
C CYS A 19 5.30 -12.35 -8.62
N ALA A 20 5.54 -11.05 -8.39
CA ALA A 20 5.13 -10.37 -7.16
C ALA A 20 3.61 -10.43 -6.94
N VAL A 21 2.83 -10.20 -8.01
CA VAL A 21 1.36 -10.26 -7.98
C VAL A 21 0.87 -11.69 -7.76
N VAL A 22 1.42 -12.67 -8.47
CA VAL A 22 1.04 -14.09 -8.33
C VAL A 22 1.38 -14.61 -6.93
N LEU A 23 2.55 -14.26 -6.40
CA LEU A 23 2.93 -14.60 -5.03
C LEU A 23 2.01 -13.93 -3.99
N ALA A 24 1.63 -12.66 -4.20
CA ALA A 24 0.68 -11.97 -3.33
C ALA A 24 -0.69 -12.67 -3.34
N LEU A 25 -1.17 -13.10 -4.51
CA LEU A 25 -2.39 -13.89 -4.66
C LEU A 25 -2.28 -15.25 -3.97
N PHE A 26 -1.19 -15.97 -4.18
CA PHE A 26 -0.98 -17.28 -3.61
C PHE A 26 -0.96 -17.22 -2.08
N VAL A 27 -0.19 -16.29 -1.50
CA VAL A 27 -0.15 -16.07 -0.06
C VAL A 27 -1.49 -15.56 0.46
N GLY A 28 -2.15 -14.67 -0.27
CA GLY A 28 -3.48 -14.15 0.09
C GLY A 28 -4.56 -15.23 0.14
N PHE A 29 -4.56 -16.18 -0.81
CA PHE A 29 -5.45 -17.34 -0.77
C PHE A 29 -5.06 -18.34 0.32
N HIS A 30 -3.77 -18.53 0.57
CA HIS A 30 -3.29 -19.42 1.63
C HIS A 30 -3.67 -18.94 3.03
N PHE A 31 -3.67 -17.63 3.28
CA PHE A 31 -4.11 -17.04 4.55
C PHE A 31 -5.64 -16.84 4.63
N GLN A 32 -6.42 -17.29 3.64
CA GLN A 32 -7.88 -17.18 3.60
C GLN A 32 -8.40 -15.75 3.86
N LEU A 33 -7.72 -14.72 3.34
CA LEU A 33 -8.22 -13.35 3.53
C LEU A 33 -9.55 -13.16 2.79
N GLU A 34 -10.50 -12.46 3.43
CA GLU A 34 -11.84 -12.21 2.86
C GLU A 34 -11.77 -11.53 1.48
N THR A 35 -10.80 -10.63 1.27
CA THR A 35 -10.67 -9.90 -0.01
C THR A 35 -9.23 -9.82 -0.54
N PRO A 36 -8.69 -10.88 -1.18
CA PRO A 36 -7.30 -10.91 -1.68
C PRO A 36 -7.00 -9.82 -2.73
N ARG A 37 -8.02 -9.18 -3.29
CA ARG A 37 -7.92 -8.05 -4.22
C ARG A 37 -7.03 -6.91 -3.69
N TRP A 38 -7.10 -6.58 -2.40
CA TRP A 38 -6.34 -5.46 -1.86
C TRP A 38 -4.87 -5.78 -1.61
N ALA A 39 -4.57 -7.03 -1.27
CA ALA A 39 -3.19 -7.52 -1.19
C ALA A 39 -2.50 -7.45 -2.55
N VAL A 40 -3.19 -7.86 -3.62
CA VAL A 40 -2.70 -7.76 -5.01
C VAL A 40 -2.46 -6.33 -5.44
N LEU A 41 -3.45 -5.45 -5.24
CA LEU A 41 -3.32 -4.03 -5.58
C LEU A 41 -2.15 -3.40 -4.82
N THR A 42 -1.95 -3.79 -3.56
CA THR A 42 -0.84 -3.32 -2.75
C THR A 42 0.51 -3.76 -3.31
N ALA A 43 0.66 -5.05 -3.60
CA ALA A 43 1.87 -5.60 -4.19
C ALA A 43 2.19 -4.93 -5.53
N ALA A 44 1.18 -4.75 -6.38
CA ALA A 44 1.32 -4.10 -7.69
C ALA A 44 1.76 -2.64 -7.55
N ILE A 45 1.13 -1.85 -6.67
CA ILE A 45 1.48 -0.43 -6.49
C ILE A 45 2.90 -0.28 -5.95
N VAL A 46 3.31 -1.12 -4.99
CA VAL A 46 4.63 -1.02 -4.35
C VAL A 46 5.74 -1.48 -5.30
N ALA A 47 5.51 -2.54 -6.08
CA ALA A 47 6.47 -3.02 -7.07
C ALA A 47 6.54 -2.13 -8.32
N ALA A 48 5.40 -1.63 -8.81
CA ALA A 48 5.34 -0.87 -10.06
C ALA A 48 5.61 0.62 -9.89
N GLY A 49 5.22 1.21 -8.76
CA GLY A 49 5.36 2.66 -8.54
C GLY A 49 6.79 3.19 -8.75
N PRO A 50 7.82 2.58 -8.13
CA PRO A 50 9.20 3.00 -8.33
C PRO A 50 9.73 2.72 -9.76
N ALA A 51 9.20 1.69 -10.42
CA ALA A 51 9.62 1.31 -11.77
C ALA A 51 9.15 2.32 -12.84
N PHE A 52 7.92 2.79 -12.70
CA PHE A 52 7.37 3.85 -13.56
C PHE A 52 8.10 5.18 -13.37
N ALA A 53 8.43 5.54 -12.11
CA ALA A 53 9.16 6.77 -11.81
C ALA A 53 10.62 6.73 -12.32
N ALA A 54 11.26 5.56 -12.28
CA ALA A 54 12.64 5.38 -12.73
C ALA A 54 12.77 5.08 -14.24
N GLY A 55 11.66 4.91 -14.97
CA GLY A 55 11.67 4.54 -16.40
C GLY A 55 12.30 3.17 -16.68
N GLY A 56 12.39 2.28 -15.69
CA GLY A 56 13.20 1.07 -15.77
C GLY A 56 13.10 0.17 -14.52
N GLU A 57 14.07 -0.73 -14.37
CA GLU A 57 14.12 -1.64 -13.22
C GLU A 57 14.41 -0.87 -11.91
N PRO A 58 13.47 -0.85 -10.96
CA PRO A 58 13.59 -0.04 -9.76
C PRO A 58 14.66 -0.58 -8.80
N TYR A 59 15.36 0.33 -8.12
CA TYR A 59 16.25 -0.01 -7.01
C TYR A 59 15.45 -0.68 -5.88
N SER A 60 15.93 -1.82 -5.38
CA SER A 60 15.26 -2.59 -4.31
C SER A 60 15.00 -1.75 -3.04
N GLY A 61 15.86 -0.76 -2.77
CA GLY A 61 15.68 0.18 -1.65
C GLY A 61 14.43 1.07 -1.76
N ALA A 62 14.07 1.51 -2.97
CA ALA A 62 12.91 2.38 -3.18
C ALA A 62 11.58 1.65 -2.96
N ILE A 63 11.51 0.38 -3.35
CA ILE A 63 10.34 -0.49 -3.13
C ILE A 63 10.13 -0.71 -1.63
N ARG A 64 11.21 -1.02 -0.88
CA ARG A 64 11.13 -1.23 0.58
C ARG A 64 10.68 0.03 1.32
N TYR A 65 11.29 1.18 1.00
CA TYR A 65 10.94 2.43 1.66
C TYR A 65 9.48 2.82 1.42
N ARG A 66 9.00 2.71 0.17
CA ARG A 66 7.60 2.98 -0.19
C ARG A 66 6.63 1.97 0.43
N GLY A 67 7.05 0.71 0.56
CA GLY A 67 6.33 -0.31 1.31
C GLY A 67 6.19 0.07 2.79
N MET A 68 7.27 0.43 3.47
CA MET A 68 7.24 0.84 4.88
C MET A 68 6.34 2.06 5.13
N LEU A 69 6.38 3.05 4.23
CA LEU A 69 5.47 4.20 4.26
C LEU A 69 4.00 3.78 4.16
N ARG A 70 3.71 2.80 3.30
CA ARG A 70 2.36 2.27 3.14
C ARG A 70 1.87 1.59 4.41
N ILE A 71 2.71 0.78 5.05
CA ILE A 71 2.42 0.15 6.35
C ILE A 71 2.10 1.23 7.38
N ALA A 72 3.01 2.18 7.59
CA ALA A 72 2.84 3.24 8.58
C ALA A 72 1.55 4.03 8.37
N GLY A 73 1.27 4.47 7.15
CA GLY A 73 0.04 5.20 6.83
C GLY A 73 -1.22 4.39 7.12
N THR A 74 -1.22 3.08 6.82
CA THR A 74 -2.39 2.23 7.06
C THR A 74 -2.66 1.97 8.53
N PHE A 75 -1.62 1.81 9.35
CA PHE A 75 -1.78 1.70 10.80
C PHE A 75 -2.37 2.99 11.39
N ILE A 76 -1.83 4.16 10.98
CA ILE A 76 -2.34 5.46 11.43
C ILE A 76 -3.82 5.62 11.04
N GLY A 77 -4.17 5.31 9.80
CA GLY A 77 -5.55 5.41 9.30
C GLY A 77 -6.52 4.43 9.96
N CYS A 78 -6.10 3.18 10.21
CA CYS A 78 -6.91 2.19 10.92
C CYS A 78 -7.17 2.61 12.37
N ILE A 79 -6.14 3.07 13.09
CA ILE A 79 -6.29 3.56 14.47
C ILE A 79 -7.24 4.76 14.50
N ALA A 80 -7.04 5.74 13.60
CA ALA A 80 -7.91 6.90 13.52
C ALA A 80 -9.37 6.52 13.21
N ALA A 81 -9.59 5.62 12.26
CA ALA A 81 -10.93 5.12 11.94
C ALA A 81 -11.60 4.46 13.15
N LEU A 82 -10.89 3.58 13.86
CA LEU A 82 -11.43 2.90 15.03
C LEU A 82 -11.80 3.90 16.14
N VAL A 83 -10.94 4.88 16.41
CA VAL A 83 -11.23 5.95 17.39
C VAL A 83 -12.49 6.72 17.00
N ILE A 84 -12.59 7.13 15.73
CA ILE A 84 -13.76 7.86 15.23
C ILE A 84 -15.04 7.01 15.35
N ILE A 85 -14.97 5.74 14.98
CA ILE A 85 -16.11 4.80 15.04
C ILE A 85 -16.53 4.58 16.50
N ILE A 86 -15.61 4.26 17.41
CA ILE A 86 -15.93 4.00 18.82
C ILE A 86 -16.62 5.21 19.46
N LEU A 87 -16.15 6.42 19.17
CA LEU A 87 -16.72 7.64 19.75
C LEU A 87 -18.05 8.05 19.12
N MET A 88 -18.26 7.78 17.82
CA MET A 88 -19.36 8.38 17.05
C MET A 88 -20.29 7.36 16.37
N ILE A 89 -20.25 6.08 16.77
CA ILE A 89 -21.09 5.01 16.20
C ILE A 89 -22.60 5.31 16.19
N ARG A 90 -23.08 6.10 17.16
CA ARG A 90 -24.51 6.45 17.28
C ARG A 90 -24.94 7.61 16.38
N ALA A 91 -24.00 8.35 15.80
CA ALA A 91 -24.26 9.55 15.02
C ALA A 91 -23.48 9.52 13.69
N PRO A 92 -23.98 8.84 12.65
CA PRO A 92 -23.23 8.59 11.40
C PRO A 92 -22.88 9.87 10.63
N LEU A 93 -23.71 10.91 10.71
CA LEU A 93 -23.42 12.22 10.10
C LEU A 93 -22.21 12.91 10.75
N LEU A 94 -22.13 12.87 12.08
CA LEU A 94 -20.99 13.39 12.84
C LEU A 94 -19.72 12.60 12.56
N MET A 95 -19.84 11.27 12.49
CA MET A 95 -18.74 10.38 12.12
C MET A 95 -18.14 10.75 10.76
N MET A 96 -18.99 11.03 9.76
CA MET A 96 -18.55 11.40 8.42
C MET A 96 -17.91 12.80 8.39
N LEU A 97 -18.44 13.77 9.14
CA LEU A 97 -17.82 15.09 9.27
C LEU A 97 -16.43 15.00 9.90
N VAL A 98 -16.27 14.24 10.98
CA VAL A 98 -14.96 14.05 11.63
C VAL A 98 -13.99 13.30 10.71
N CYS A 99 -14.47 12.33 9.93
CA CYS A 99 -13.66 11.69 8.90
C CYS A 99 -13.16 12.70 7.84
N CYS A 100 -14.02 13.61 7.39
CA CYS A 100 -13.63 14.66 6.44
C CYS A 100 -12.60 15.61 7.06
N LEU A 101 -12.76 15.99 8.33
CA LEU A 101 -11.78 16.80 9.06
C LEU A 101 -10.45 16.07 9.20
N TRP A 102 -10.46 14.77 9.51
CA TRP A 102 -9.27 13.94 9.58
C TRP A 102 -8.56 13.85 8.22
N ALA A 103 -9.30 13.64 7.14
CA ALA A 103 -8.74 13.62 5.78
C ALA A 103 -8.16 14.98 5.38
N GLY A 104 -8.83 16.08 5.75
CA GLY A 104 -8.34 17.45 5.55
C GLY A 104 -7.05 17.70 6.34
N PHE A 105 -7.00 17.27 7.61
CA PHE A 105 -5.80 17.34 8.44
C PHE A 105 -4.65 16.53 7.85
N CYS A 106 -4.89 15.28 7.43
CA CYS A 106 -3.88 14.45 6.78
C CYS A 106 -3.35 15.10 5.50
N THR A 107 -4.23 15.73 4.70
CA THR A 107 -3.84 16.44 3.47
C THR A 107 -3.03 17.70 3.78
N TRP A 108 -3.40 18.44 4.82
CA TRP A 108 -2.64 19.61 5.26
C TRP A 108 -1.24 19.21 5.74
N VAL A 109 -1.13 18.21 6.61
CA VAL A 109 0.15 17.66 7.08
C VAL A 109 0.97 17.11 5.90
N SER A 110 0.33 16.45 4.94
CA SER A 110 0.98 15.98 3.71
C SER A 110 1.67 17.10 2.92
N SER A 111 1.14 18.34 2.96
CA SER A 111 1.74 19.52 2.35
C SER A 111 2.97 20.06 3.11
N LEU A 112 3.02 19.85 4.43
CA LEU A 112 4.11 20.30 5.30
C LEU A 112 5.33 19.37 5.28
N VAL A 113 5.13 18.09 4.97
CA VAL A 113 6.18 17.07 5.03
C VAL A 113 6.82 16.86 3.66
N LYS A 114 8.08 16.42 3.63
CA LYS A 114 8.79 15.99 2.40
C LYS A 114 7.90 15.09 1.54
N VAL A 115 7.94 15.32 0.22
CA VAL A 115 7.15 14.62 -0.81
C VAL A 115 7.18 13.10 -0.67
N GLU A 116 8.30 12.54 -0.22
CA GLU A 116 8.47 11.11 0.02
C GLU A 116 7.54 10.57 1.13
N ASN A 117 7.41 11.29 2.25
CA ASN A 117 6.61 10.87 3.40
C ASN A 117 5.14 11.33 3.30
N SER A 118 4.85 12.30 2.43
CA SER A 118 3.51 12.76 2.07
C SER A 118 2.58 11.60 1.63
N TYR A 119 3.15 10.58 0.98
CA TYR A 119 2.41 9.36 0.60
C TYR A 119 1.77 8.65 1.79
N ALA A 120 2.45 8.55 2.93
CA ALA A 120 1.93 7.88 4.12
C ALA A 120 0.71 8.61 4.70
N TRP A 121 0.75 9.94 4.72
CA TRP A 121 -0.36 10.78 5.22
C TRP A 121 -1.60 10.72 4.32
N GLY A 122 -1.41 10.78 3.00
CA GLY A 122 -2.52 10.60 2.06
C GLY A 122 -3.18 9.23 2.20
N LEU A 123 -2.37 8.18 2.39
CA LEU A 123 -2.86 6.83 2.60
C LEU A 123 -3.59 6.67 3.94
N ALA A 124 -3.14 7.33 5.00
CA ALA A 124 -3.81 7.33 6.31
C ALA A 124 -5.23 7.91 6.22
N GLY A 125 -5.41 9.03 5.50
CA GLY A 125 -6.73 9.60 5.25
C GLY A 125 -7.61 8.68 4.39
N TYR A 126 -7.06 8.13 3.31
CA TYR A 126 -7.79 7.24 2.41
C TYR A 126 -8.25 5.94 3.09
N THR A 127 -7.39 5.33 3.89
CA THR A 127 -7.72 4.09 4.63
C THR A 127 -8.77 4.33 5.69
N ALA A 128 -8.71 5.45 6.41
CA ALA A 128 -9.73 5.80 7.38
C ALA A 128 -11.11 5.99 6.72
N LEU A 129 -11.13 6.66 5.55
CA LEU A 129 -12.35 6.86 4.78
C LEU A 129 -12.95 5.54 4.29
N ILE A 130 -12.12 4.62 3.75
CA ILE A 130 -12.59 3.30 3.33
C ILE A 130 -13.29 2.60 4.49
N ILE A 131 -12.64 2.49 5.64
CA ILE A 131 -13.16 1.75 6.80
C ILE A 131 -14.51 2.36 7.22
N ILE A 132 -14.56 3.67 7.41
CA ILE A 132 -15.77 4.39 7.86
C ILE A 132 -16.93 4.21 6.89
N ILE A 133 -16.70 4.20 5.57
CA ILE A 133 -17.75 3.96 4.57
C ILE A 133 -18.21 2.50 4.60
N THR A 134 -17.28 1.55 4.70
CA THR A 134 -17.60 0.11 4.64
C THR A 134 -18.35 -0.42 5.85
N ILE A 135 -18.17 0.18 7.04
CA ILE A 135 -18.85 -0.27 8.26
C ILE A 135 -20.34 0.08 8.31
N HIS A 136 -20.87 0.83 7.33
CA HIS A 136 -22.26 1.29 7.33
C HIS A 136 -23.26 0.13 7.42
N THR A 137 -22.90 -1.06 6.94
CA THR A 137 -23.74 -2.26 7.02
C THR A 137 -23.72 -2.91 8.41
N ASN A 138 -22.57 -2.96 9.09
CA ASN A 138 -22.40 -3.61 10.40
C ASN A 138 -21.26 -2.96 11.20
N PRO A 139 -21.55 -1.98 12.06
CA PRO A 139 -20.50 -1.22 12.74
C PRO A 139 -19.79 -2.00 13.86
N MET A 140 -20.38 -3.11 14.33
CA MET A 140 -19.71 -4.01 15.29
C MET A 140 -18.50 -4.75 14.70
N LEU A 141 -18.42 -4.89 13.37
CA LEU A 141 -17.31 -5.56 12.69
C LEU A 141 -16.14 -4.60 12.37
N ALA A 142 -16.24 -3.32 12.77
CA ALA A 142 -15.19 -2.32 12.56
C ALA A 142 -13.78 -2.76 12.98
N PRO A 143 -13.55 -3.36 14.17
CA PRO A 143 -12.21 -3.82 14.55
C PRO A 143 -11.73 -5.00 13.70
N GLN A 144 -12.61 -5.92 13.31
CA GLN A 144 -12.25 -7.05 12.45
C GLN A 144 -11.81 -6.56 11.07
N LEU A 145 -12.60 -5.67 10.47
CA LEU A 145 -12.29 -5.08 9.19
C LEU A 145 -10.96 -4.29 9.21
N ALA A 146 -10.69 -3.54 10.28
CA ALA A 146 -9.43 -2.82 10.42
C ALA A 146 -8.22 -3.77 10.44
N VAL A 147 -8.32 -4.88 11.19
CA VAL A 147 -7.28 -5.91 11.24
C VAL A 147 -7.10 -6.59 9.89
N GLU A 148 -8.19 -6.92 9.19
CA GLU A 148 -8.15 -7.49 7.85
C GLU A 148 -7.42 -6.56 6.89
N ARG A 149 -7.75 -5.27 6.85
CA ARG A 149 -7.06 -4.29 5.99
C ARG A 149 -5.58 -4.16 6.32
N CYS A 150 -5.21 -4.12 7.60
CA CYS A 150 -3.82 -4.12 8.01
C CYS A 150 -3.09 -5.39 7.52
N SER A 151 -3.70 -6.56 7.69
CA SER A 151 -3.11 -7.83 7.29
C SER A 151 -2.95 -7.97 5.78
N GLU A 152 -3.96 -7.56 4.99
CA GLU A 152 -3.92 -7.57 3.51
C GLU A 152 -2.76 -6.73 2.98
N ILE A 153 -2.57 -5.55 3.56
CA ILE A 153 -1.53 -4.61 3.13
C ILE A 153 -0.15 -5.10 3.52
N VAL A 154 0.01 -5.59 4.75
CA VAL A 154 1.29 -6.17 5.21
C VAL A 154 1.68 -7.37 4.35
N ILE A 155 0.75 -8.29 4.10
CA ILE A 155 0.99 -9.47 3.26
C ILE A 155 1.37 -9.05 1.84
N GLY A 156 0.64 -8.12 1.23
CA GLY A 156 0.95 -7.63 -0.12
C GLY A 156 2.32 -6.96 -0.23
N ILE A 157 2.78 -6.29 0.83
CA ILE A 157 4.10 -5.65 0.88
C ILE A 157 5.19 -6.70 1.08
N VAL A 158 5.00 -7.64 2.00
CA VAL A 158 5.94 -8.73 2.24
C VAL A 158 6.12 -9.57 0.98
N SER A 159 5.04 -9.93 0.29
CA SER A 159 5.10 -10.69 -0.97
C SER A 159 5.82 -9.92 -2.07
N ALA A 160 5.59 -8.60 -2.18
CA ALA A 160 6.30 -7.76 -3.14
C ALA A 160 7.80 -7.66 -2.84
N ILE A 161 8.18 -7.51 -1.56
CA ILE A 161 9.59 -7.47 -1.13
C ILE A 161 10.27 -8.82 -1.36
N VAL A 162 9.60 -9.93 -1.07
CA VAL A 162 10.13 -11.29 -1.30
C VAL A 162 10.34 -11.54 -2.79
N ALA A 163 9.39 -11.19 -3.64
CA ALA A 163 9.55 -11.28 -5.08
C ALA A 163 10.66 -10.35 -5.59
N ASP A 164 10.78 -9.16 -5.00
CA ASP A 164 11.83 -8.21 -5.33
C ASP A 164 13.24 -8.76 -5.03
N LEU A 165 13.39 -9.37 -3.86
CA LEU A 165 14.59 -10.05 -3.39
C LEU A 165 14.96 -11.27 -4.24
N LEU A 166 13.97 -12.09 -4.59
CA LEU A 166 14.18 -13.33 -5.34
C LEU A 166 14.71 -13.06 -6.76
N PHE A 167 14.22 -12.01 -7.41
CA PHE A 167 14.54 -11.69 -8.81
C PHE A 167 15.58 -10.57 -8.99
N SER A 168 15.92 -9.80 -7.95
CA SER A 168 16.98 -8.79 -8.04
C SER A 168 17.62 -8.49 -6.68
N PRO A 169 18.65 -9.26 -6.26
CA PRO A 169 19.47 -8.94 -5.10
C PRO A 169 20.52 -7.88 -5.49
N ARG A 170 20.14 -6.77 -6.13
CA ARG A 170 21.03 -5.61 -6.23
C ARG A 170 20.90 -4.79 -4.96
N SER A 171 21.62 -5.26 -3.94
CA SER A 171 22.03 -4.46 -2.80
C SER A 171 22.95 -3.34 -3.31
N ILE A 172 22.66 -2.11 -2.87
CA ILE A 172 23.38 -0.85 -3.15
C ILE A 172 24.92 -0.98 -3.02
N LYS A 173 25.40 -2.01 -2.33
CA LYS A 173 26.83 -2.29 -2.15
C LYS A 173 27.63 -2.45 -3.45
N LYS A 174 27.02 -2.87 -4.57
CA LYS A 174 27.76 -3.13 -5.82
C LYS A 174 28.06 -1.89 -6.68
N GLU A 175 27.51 -0.73 -6.33
CA GLU A 175 27.65 0.51 -7.11
C GLU A 175 28.52 1.55 -6.39
N ILE A 176 28.84 1.32 -5.11
CA ILE A 176 29.78 2.14 -4.31
C ILE A 176 31.23 1.60 -4.44
N ASP A 177 31.39 0.33 -4.84
CA ASP A 177 32.69 -0.34 -5.02
C ASP A 177 33.21 -0.28 -6.48
N LEU A 178 32.68 0.61 -7.33
CA LEU A 178 33.13 0.88 -8.71
C LEU A 178 33.54 2.35 -8.86
#